data_AF-R7MIR2-F1
#
_entry.id   AF-R7MIR2-F1
#
_cell.length_a   1.000
_cell.length_b   1.000
_cell.length_c   1.000
_cell.angle_alpha   90.00
_cell.angle_beta   90.00
_cell.angle_gamma   90.00
#
_symmetry.space_group_name_H-M   'P 1'
#
loop_
_entity.id
_entity.type
_entity.pdbx_description
1 polymer ?
#
loop_
_entity_poly.entity_id
_entity_poly.type
_entity_poly.pdbx_seq_one_letter_code
_entity_poly.pdbx_strand_id
1 'polypeptide(L)'
;MYSNPKLNLIISVPHQISFPIWGLNNSNISVKGDVAIVGDMLNPQVKGALNFSDISSKDLDFELKDMTANLNGDILNGSANAKKFKFGGLEASDISSKISLKNYNNLYLSDLSATSFGGKVNGKISYGISDSLIGVEMNGSGINSTDAINGAIGIKNALTGTLGFGAKLVMQGVTDREIMNSMKGNVNFTIDDGRFMGIGRLENLVTAQNIASNSILKAAISSLSTFSTVQESDKFKNITGNITLANGNANITSIKVAGPLMSYYVKGTYYLLPNSATLTILGRLDSKVVSCMGVLGELSADKLLSYIPKFGAMTSKFLKQLTADPANENTELIPALTNGSTTYKDFKVIFNGPVESSSSVRNFKWLSTCDTTQMNVKKDLENAKEAVKNNINNKVENAKNTAQNVKNNVNTIVENQKAKAEAAKKDFAQTKADLEKAKENRAQSQENLKNLFNNALKNSQHKVNTSTPKEATTSTSAEATTKE
;
A
#
# COMPACT_ATOMS: atom_id res chain seq x y z
N MET A 1 -33.20 31.24 -66.36
CA MET A 1 -32.55 30.95 -65.07
C MET A 1 -32.24 29.47 -65.04
N TYR A 2 -31.00 29.07 -64.72
CA TYR A 2 -30.71 27.67 -64.43
C TYR A 2 -30.74 27.48 -62.92
N SER A 3 -31.57 26.54 -62.43
CA SER A 3 -31.54 26.11 -61.04
C SER A 3 -30.38 25.13 -60.83
N ASN A 4 -29.54 25.34 -59.82
CA ASN A 4 -28.52 24.37 -59.44
C ASN A 4 -29.14 22.98 -59.24
N PRO A 5 -28.50 21.90 -59.74
CA PRO A 5 -28.97 20.54 -59.49
C PRO A 5 -28.92 20.25 -57.98
N LYS A 6 -30.02 19.73 -57.45
CA LYS A 6 -30.13 19.34 -56.04
C LYS A 6 -30.02 17.83 -55.88
N LEU A 7 -29.29 17.42 -54.86
CA LEU A 7 -29.21 16.03 -54.42
C LEU A 7 -30.42 15.68 -53.55
N ASN A 8 -30.90 14.46 -53.69
CA ASN A 8 -31.87 13.81 -52.82
C ASN A 8 -31.70 12.29 -52.93
N LEU A 9 -30.56 11.77 -52.49
CA LEU A 9 -30.25 10.34 -52.48
C LEU A 9 -30.58 9.78 -51.09
N ILE A 10 -31.15 8.58 -51.02
CA ILE A 10 -31.34 7.83 -49.78
C ILE A 10 -30.52 6.55 -49.88
N ILE A 11 -29.60 6.37 -48.93
CA ILE A 11 -28.78 5.18 -48.79
C ILE A 11 -29.31 4.43 -47.56
N SER A 12 -29.86 3.24 -47.79
CA SER A 12 -30.45 2.38 -46.76
C SER A 12 -29.64 1.09 -46.63
N VAL A 13 -29.29 0.74 -45.39
CA VAL A 13 -28.63 -0.51 -45.01
C VAL A 13 -29.55 -1.20 -43.97
N PRO A 14 -30.67 -1.80 -44.40
CA PRO A 14 -31.76 -2.22 -43.51
C PRO A 14 -31.41 -3.45 -42.66
N HIS A 15 -30.48 -4.28 -43.16
CA HIS A 15 -29.92 -5.42 -42.46
C HIS A 15 -28.44 -5.13 -42.14
N GLN A 16 -27.93 -5.69 -41.04
CA GLN A 16 -26.53 -5.54 -40.68
C GLN A 16 -25.61 -6.19 -41.72
N ILE A 17 -24.75 -5.39 -42.34
CA ILE A 17 -23.66 -5.87 -43.20
C ILE A 17 -22.35 -5.84 -42.41
N SER A 18 -21.48 -6.82 -42.66
CA SER A 18 -20.15 -6.90 -42.05
C SER A 18 -19.10 -7.03 -43.16
N PHE A 19 -18.04 -6.22 -43.08
CA PHE A 19 -16.93 -6.21 -44.05
C PHE A 19 -15.61 -5.85 -43.36
N PRO A 20 -14.44 -6.23 -43.90
CA PRO A 20 -13.15 -5.80 -43.37
C PRO A 20 -12.89 -4.31 -43.66
N ILE A 21 -12.12 -3.66 -42.79
CA ILE A 21 -11.64 -2.30 -43.02
C ILE A 21 -10.51 -2.37 -44.06
N TRP A 22 -10.71 -1.77 -45.23
CA TRP A 22 -9.75 -1.87 -46.33
C TRP A 22 -8.39 -1.26 -45.94
N GLY A 23 -7.30 -2.01 -46.20
CA GLY A 23 -5.94 -1.65 -45.79
C GLY A 23 -5.55 -2.14 -44.39
N LEU A 24 -6.49 -2.67 -43.60
CA LEU A 24 -6.24 -3.13 -42.24
C LEU A 24 -6.61 -4.61 -42.08
N ASN A 25 -5.60 -5.46 -41.86
CA ASN A 25 -5.79 -6.89 -41.64
C ASN A 25 -6.52 -7.19 -40.33
N ASN A 26 -7.10 -8.40 -40.26
CA ASN A 26 -7.82 -8.93 -39.09
C ASN A 26 -8.83 -7.96 -38.46
N SER A 27 -9.49 -7.17 -39.32
CA SER A 27 -10.45 -6.13 -38.98
C SER A 27 -11.88 -6.49 -39.38
N ASN A 28 -12.84 -5.86 -38.71
CA ASN A 28 -14.26 -5.95 -39.03
C ASN A 28 -14.93 -4.60 -38.77
N ILE A 29 -15.89 -4.26 -39.64
CA ILE A 29 -16.88 -3.22 -39.40
C ILE A 29 -18.27 -3.78 -39.72
N SER A 30 -19.16 -3.74 -38.74
CA SER A 30 -20.53 -4.25 -38.80
C SER A 30 -21.53 -3.11 -38.65
N VAL A 31 -22.26 -2.77 -39.71
CA VAL A 31 -23.09 -1.54 -39.78
C VAL A 31 -24.50 -1.79 -40.33
N LYS A 32 -25.46 -1.00 -39.85
CA LYS A 32 -26.82 -0.84 -40.41
C LYS A 32 -27.33 0.60 -40.23
N GLY A 33 -28.39 0.97 -40.93
CA GLY A 33 -29.07 2.25 -40.78
C GLY A 33 -29.27 3.00 -42.09
N ASP A 34 -29.75 4.23 -41.98
CA ASP A 34 -30.30 5.00 -43.09
C ASP A 34 -29.74 6.42 -43.11
N VAL A 35 -29.30 6.87 -44.28
CA VAL A 35 -28.68 8.19 -44.50
C VAL A 35 -29.19 8.80 -45.80
N ALA A 36 -29.73 10.01 -45.71
CA ALA A 36 -30.07 10.85 -46.84
C ALA A 36 -28.95 11.86 -47.15
N ILE A 37 -28.63 12.02 -48.43
CA ILE A 37 -27.72 13.04 -48.96
C ILE A 37 -28.57 14.03 -49.77
N VAL A 38 -28.73 15.24 -49.22
CA VAL A 38 -29.69 16.24 -49.70
C VAL A 38 -29.04 17.62 -49.85
N GLY A 39 -29.58 18.48 -50.72
CA GLY A 39 -29.14 19.89 -50.83
C GLY A 39 -28.49 20.22 -52.16
N ASP A 40 -27.55 21.18 -52.18
CA ASP A 40 -26.82 21.58 -53.38
C ASP A 40 -25.71 20.58 -53.71
N MET A 41 -25.47 20.32 -55.00
CA MET A 41 -24.46 19.35 -55.46
C MET A 41 -23.03 19.69 -55.00
N LEU A 42 -22.70 20.96 -54.81
CA LEU A 42 -21.38 21.41 -54.33
C LEU A 42 -21.30 21.46 -52.80
N ASN A 43 -22.44 21.47 -52.09
CA ASN A 43 -22.52 21.56 -50.63
C ASN A 43 -23.56 20.55 -50.08
N PRO A 44 -23.34 19.23 -50.28
CA PRO A 44 -24.25 18.19 -49.82
C PRO A 44 -24.38 18.17 -48.30
N GLN A 45 -25.62 18.05 -47.83
CA GLN A 45 -25.95 17.83 -46.43
C GLN A 45 -26.28 16.35 -46.20
N VAL A 46 -25.70 15.77 -45.16
CA VAL A 46 -25.88 14.38 -44.75
C VAL A 46 -26.77 14.32 -43.52
N LYS A 47 -27.85 13.53 -43.59
CA LYS A 47 -28.86 13.42 -42.52
C LYS A 47 -29.27 11.97 -42.29
N GLY A 48 -29.22 11.49 -41.05
CA GLY A 48 -29.65 10.13 -40.73
C GLY A 48 -28.92 9.53 -39.53
N ALA A 49 -29.00 8.20 -39.38
CA ALA A 49 -28.37 7.49 -38.28
C ALA A 49 -27.71 6.18 -38.76
N LEU A 50 -26.41 6.05 -38.50
CA LEU A 50 -25.64 4.83 -38.71
C LEU A 50 -25.40 4.14 -37.37
N ASN A 51 -25.62 2.83 -37.33
CA ASN A 51 -25.45 2.00 -36.13
C ASN A 51 -24.41 0.93 -36.43
N PHE A 52 -23.24 1.06 -35.79
CA PHE A 52 -22.11 0.14 -35.89
C PHE A 52 -22.12 -0.76 -34.65
N SER A 53 -22.46 -2.04 -34.81
CA SER A 53 -22.45 -2.98 -33.68
C SER A 53 -21.03 -3.31 -33.23
N ASP A 54 -20.09 -3.35 -34.18
CA ASP A 54 -18.68 -3.64 -33.99
C ASP A 54 -17.86 -2.87 -35.02
N ILE A 55 -16.79 -2.21 -34.57
CA ILE A 55 -15.65 -1.79 -35.38
C ILE A 55 -14.41 -2.28 -34.63
N SER A 56 -13.66 -3.20 -35.22
CA SER A 56 -12.56 -3.87 -34.51
C SER A 56 -11.36 -4.15 -35.43
N SER A 57 -10.18 -4.27 -34.81
CA SER A 57 -8.98 -4.83 -35.44
C SER A 57 -8.13 -5.53 -34.40
N LYS A 58 -7.86 -6.83 -34.63
CA LYS A 58 -7.04 -7.63 -33.71
C LYS A 58 -5.57 -7.22 -33.73
N ASP A 59 -5.09 -6.77 -34.89
CA ASP A 59 -3.69 -6.41 -35.10
C ASP A 59 -3.31 -5.09 -34.40
N LEU A 60 -4.31 -4.25 -34.07
CA LEU A 60 -4.17 -3.02 -33.30
C LEU A 60 -4.70 -3.14 -31.85
N ASP A 61 -5.17 -4.32 -31.43
CA ASP A 61 -5.93 -4.55 -30.19
C ASP A 61 -7.04 -3.48 -29.97
N PHE A 62 -7.78 -3.19 -31.04
CA PHE A 62 -8.80 -2.14 -31.12
C PHE A 62 -10.22 -2.73 -31.17
N GLU A 63 -11.12 -2.17 -30.38
CA GLU A 63 -12.54 -2.50 -30.36
C GLU A 63 -13.39 -1.26 -30.05
N LEU A 64 -14.42 -0.99 -30.86
CA LEU A 64 -15.47 -0.01 -30.60
C LEU A 64 -16.83 -0.68 -30.84
N LYS A 65 -17.69 -0.74 -29.83
CA LYS A 65 -18.96 -1.49 -29.88
C LYS A 65 -20.19 -0.67 -29.53
N ASP A 66 -21.31 -1.06 -30.16
CA ASP A 66 -22.61 -0.39 -30.09
C ASP A 66 -22.49 1.14 -30.26
N MET A 67 -21.90 1.56 -31.39
CA MET A 67 -21.74 2.97 -31.73
C MET A 67 -22.87 3.44 -32.65
N THR A 68 -23.62 4.45 -32.22
CA THR A 68 -24.65 5.12 -33.04
C THR A 68 -24.16 6.52 -33.38
N ALA A 69 -23.96 6.79 -34.68
CA ALA A 69 -23.62 8.10 -35.23
C ALA A 69 -24.87 8.73 -35.87
N ASN A 70 -25.36 9.82 -35.29
CA ASN A 70 -26.44 10.64 -35.81
C ASN A 70 -25.84 11.80 -36.61
N LEU A 71 -26.03 11.78 -37.93
CA LEU A 71 -25.50 12.79 -38.86
C LEU A 71 -26.57 13.83 -39.15
N ASN A 72 -26.22 15.11 -39.11
CA ASN A 72 -27.11 16.22 -39.48
C ASN A 72 -26.31 17.50 -39.74
N GLY A 73 -25.94 17.72 -41.01
CA GLY A 73 -25.19 18.90 -41.45
C GLY A 73 -24.35 18.56 -42.67
N ASP A 74 -23.17 19.14 -42.77
CA ASP A 74 -22.17 18.78 -43.78
C ASP A 74 -21.70 17.32 -43.66
N ILE A 75 -20.92 16.85 -44.63
CA ILE A 75 -20.37 15.48 -44.63
C ILE A 75 -19.60 15.19 -43.32
N LEU A 76 -20.02 14.14 -42.62
CA LEU A 76 -19.50 13.71 -41.31
C LEU A 76 -19.58 14.80 -40.21
N ASN A 77 -20.70 15.55 -40.18
CA ASN A 77 -21.08 16.47 -39.11
C ASN A 77 -22.28 15.93 -38.31
N GLY A 78 -22.20 15.93 -36.98
CA GLY A 78 -23.26 15.39 -36.11
C GLY A 78 -22.79 15.01 -34.69
N SER A 79 -23.34 13.93 -34.14
CA SER A 79 -22.94 13.37 -32.84
C SER A 79 -22.90 11.85 -32.87
N ALA A 80 -22.04 11.24 -32.04
CA ALA A 80 -22.00 9.81 -31.84
C ALA A 80 -21.96 9.45 -30.36
N ASN A 81 -22.52 8.27 -30.05
CA ASN A 81 -22.38 7.63 -28.75
C ASN A 81 -21.93 6.18 -28.96
N ALA A 82 -21.09 5.63 -28.07
CA ALA A 82 -20.64 4.23 -28.13
C ALA A 82 -20.56 3.61 -26.74
N LYS A 83 -21.00 2.36 -26.57
CA LYS A 83 -21.03 1.72 -25.24
C LYS A 83 -19.66 1.30 -24.74
N LYS A 84 -18.74 0.91 -25.62
CA LYS A 84 -17.40 0.45 -25.26
C LYS A 84 -16.36 0.84 -26.30
N PHE A 85 -15.18 1.25 -25.83
CA PHE A 85 -13.93 1.40 -26.55
C PHE A 85 -12.82 0.59 -25.86
N LYS A 86 -11.93 0.01 -26.65
CA LYS A 86 -10.63 -0.51 -26.23
C LYS A 86 -9.57 -0.18 -27.29
N PHE A 87 -8.38 0.18 -26.84
CA PHE A 87 -7.18 0.26 -27.67
C PHE A 87 -5.97 -0.14 -26.83
N GLY A 88 -5.40 -1.32 -27.10
CA GLY A 88 -4.35 -1.89 -26.26
C GLY A 88 -4.81 -2.03 -24.81
N GLY A 89 -4.07 -1.41 -23.87
CA GLY A 89 -4.42 -1.38 -22.45
C GLY A 89 -5.46 -0.31 -22.04
N LEU A 90 -5.88 0.58 -22.94
CA LEU A 90 -6.85 1.63 -22.64
C LEU A 90 -8.29 1.15 -22.88
N GLU A 91 -9.17 1.34 -21.88
CA GLU A 91 -10.58 0.96 -21.97
C GLU A 91 -11.50 2.11 -21.52
N ALA A 92 -12.64 2.25 -22.18
CA ALA A 92 -13.67 3.24 -21.83
C ALA A 92 -15.10 2.74 -22.17
N SER A 93 -16.11 3.26 -21.47
CA SER A 93 -17.53 3.02 -21.71
C SER A 93 -18.33 4.32 -21.76
N ASP A 94 -19.59 4.21 -22.16
CA ASP A 94 -20.59 5.30 -22.09
C ASP A 94 -20.13 6.59 -22.80
N ILE A 95 -19.52 6.39 -23.96
CA ILE A 95 -18.81 7.41 -24.72
C ILE A 95 -19.83 8.24 -25.49
N SER A 96 -19.66 9.56 -25.46
CA SER A 96 -20.47 10.53 -26.22
C SER A 96 -19.57 11.64 -26.76
N SER A 97 -19.81 12.11 -27.98
CA SER A 97 -19.07 13.20 -28.61
C SER A 97 -19.84 13.81 -29.77
N LYS A 98 -19.61 15.10 -30.05
CA LYS A 98 -19.91 15.73 -31.34
C LYS A 98 -18.81 15.39 -32.35
N ILE A 99 -19.19 15.05 -33.58
CA ILE A 99 -18.26 14.75 -34.68
C ILE A 99 -18.37 15.86 -35.72
N SER A 100 -17.24 16.35 -36.23
CA SER A 100 -17.23 17.17 -37.46
C SER A 100 -15.97 16.92 -38.29
N LEU A 101 -16.12 16.69 -39.59
CA LEU A 101 -15.02 16.73 -40.56
C LEU A 101 -14.97 18.12 -41.21
N LYS A 102 -13.85 18.83 -41.09
CA LYS A 102 -13.66 20.15 -41.70
C LYS A 102 -12.72 20.07 -42.90
N ASN A 103 -13.09 20.78 -43.97
CA ASN A 103 -12.34 20.87 -45.23
C ASN A 103 -11.96 19.48 -45.82
N TYR A 104 -12.79 18.46 -45.58
CA TYR A 104 -12.56 17.06 -45.93
C TYR A 104 -11.27 16.42 -45.37
N ASN A 105 -10.59 17.07 -44.42
CA ASN A 105 -9.29 16.63 -43.91
C ASN A 105 -9.21 16.53 -42.39
N ASN A 106 -9.75 17.50 -41.66
CA ASN A 106 -9.55 17.61 -40.22
C ASN A 106 -10.79 17.08 -39.49
N LEU A 107 -10.71 15.84 -39.02
CA LEU A 107 -11.73 15.23 -38.18
C LEU A 107 -11.61 15.76 -36.75
N TYR A 108 -12.73 16.13 -36.14
CA TYR A 108 -12.80 16.56 -34.74
C TYR A 108 -13.83 15.74 -33.99
N LEU A 109 -13.42 15.25 -32.81
CA LEU A 109 -14.28 14.80 -31.72
C LEU A 109 -14.29 15.91 -30.67
N SER A 110 -15.43 16.55 -30.47
CA SER A 110 -15.61 17.66 -29.52
C SER A 110 -16.70 17.33 -28.51
N ASP A 111 -16.62 17.95 -27.33
CA ASP A 111 -17.46 17.63 -26.17
C ASP A 111 -17.46 16.12 -25.85
N LEU A 112 -16.27 15.51 -25.93
CA LEU A 112 -16.07 14.10 -25.61
C LEU A 112 -16.29 13.90 -24.11
N SER A 113 -17.14 12.93 -23.74
CA SER A 113 -17.38 12.46 -22.38
C SER A 113 -17.46 10.94 -22.37
N ALA A 114 -16.77 10.29 -21.44
CA ALA A 114 -16.75 8.83 -21.26
C ALA A 114 -16.47 8.43 -19.80
N THR A 115 -16.79 7.19 -19.45
CA THR A 115 -16.34 6.50 -18.23
C THR A 115 -15.06 5.71 -18.55
N SER A 116 -14.06 5.72 -17.67
CA SER A 116 -12.82 4.92 -17.85
C SER A 116 -12.21 4.56 -16.50
N PHE A 117 -11.89 3.29 -16.30
CA PHE A 117 -11.38 2.71 -15.03
C PHE A 117 -12.12 3.21 -13.77
N GLY A 118 -13.46 3.23 -13.83
CA GLY A 118 -14.35 3.69 -12.76
C GLY A 118 -14.52 5.22 -12.62
N GLY A 119 -13.64 6.02 -13.24
CA GLY A 119 -13.71 7.48 -13.23
C GLY A 119 -14.32 8.07 -14.50
N LYS A 120 -14.38 9.41 -14.56
CA LYS A 120 -14.86 10.17 -15.71
C LYS A 120 -13.71 10.76 -16.50
N VAL A 121 -13.83 10.77 -17.83
CA VAL A 121 -12.88 11.35 -18.77
C VAL A 121 -13.64 12.27 -19.73
N ASN A 122 -13.16 13.51 -19.90
CA ASN A 122 -13.78 14.51 -20.76
C ASN A 122 -12.73 15.23 -21.62
N GLY A 123 -13.07 15.69 -22.82
CA GLY A 123 -12.12 16.44 -23.63
C GLY A 123 -12.50 16.68 -25.09
N LYS A 124 -11.48 16.71 -25.94
CA LYS A 124 -11.59 16.80 -27.41
C LYS A 124 -10.37 16.15 -28.07
N ILE A 125 -10.58 15.61 -29.27
CA ILE A 125 -9.56 14.98 -30.12
C ILE A 125 -9.68 15.58 -31.53
N SER A 126 -8.55 15.76 -32.22
CA SER A 126 -8.51 16.10 -33.64
C SER A 126 -7.57 15.19 -34.40
N TYR A 127 -7.91 14.81 -35.62
CA TYR A 127 -7.08 14.02 -36.53
C TYR A 127 -7.04 14.65 -37.91
N GLY A 128 -5.83 15.00 -38.39
CA GLY A 128 -5.59 15.41 -39.77
C GLY A 128 -5.35 14.19 -40.66
N ILE A 129 -6.21 13.97 -41.66
CA ILE A 129 -6.16 12.78 -42.51
C ILE A 129 -4.94 12.83 -43.46
N SER A 130 -4.58 14.00 -43.98
CA SER A 130 -3.46 14.20 -44.91
C SER A 130 -2.07 14.13 -44.28
N ASP A 131 -1.94 14.49 -43.00
CA ASP A 131 -0.66 14.67 -42.30
C ASP A 131 -0.48 13.75 -41.09
N SER A 132 -1.51 12.94 -40.78
CA SER A 132 -1.59 12.07 -39.60
C SER A 132 -1.38 12.82 -38.27
N LEU A 133 -1.70 14.12 -38.22
CA LEU A 133 -1.54 14.93 -37.01
C LEU A 133 -2.67 14.64 -36.01
N ILE A 134 -2.32 14.15 -34.83
CA ILE A 134 -3.24 13.83 -33.74
C ILE A 134 -3.11 14.92 -32.66
N GLY A 135 -4.20 15.62 -32.37
CA GLY A 135 -4.31 16.56 -31.24
C GLY A 135 -5.23 15.99 -30.17
N VAL A 136 -4.80 16.05 -28.90
CA VAL A 136 -5.58 15.55 -27.75
C VAL A 136 -5.55 16.58 -26.63
N GLU A 137 -6.73 16.94 -26.12
CA GLU A 137 -6.86 17.74 -24.89
C GLU A 137 -7.95 17.10 -24.02
N MET A 138 -7.53 16.41 -22.96
CA MET A 138 -8.39 15.54 -22.15
C MET A 138 -8.10 15.71 -20.66
N ASN A 139 -9.13 15.62 -19.84
CA ASN A 139 -9.06 15.66 -18.38
C ASN A 139 -9.80 14.46 -17.78
N GLY A 140 -9.24 13.88 -16.73
CA GLY A 140 -9.80 12.74 -16.02
C GLY A 140 -9.97 13.00 -14.52
N SER A 141 -10.98 12.39 -13.90
CA SER A 141 -11.21 12.47 -12.45
C SER A 141 -11.91 11.24 -11.88
N GLY A 142 -11.55 10.84 -10.66
CA GLY A 142 -12.13 9.68 -9.98
C GLY A 142 -11.67 8.32 -10.53
N ILE A 143 -10.54 8.28 -11.26
CA ILE A 143 -10.08 7.12 -12.02
C ILE A 143 -9.25 6.18 -11.12
N ASN A 144 -9.38 4.86 -11.23
CA ASN A 144 -8.48 3.93 -10.52
C ASN A 144 -7.04 4.07 -11.07
N SER A 145 -6.11 4.53 -10.24
CA SER A 145 -4.70 4.70 -10.64
C SER A 145 -4.03 3.38 -11.07
N THR A 146 -4.43 2.27 -10.47
CA THR A 146 -3.83 0.95 -10.68
C THR A 146 -4.03 0.50 -12.13
N ASP A 147 -5.27 0.59 -12.59
CA ASP A 147 -5.68 0.14 -13.92
C ASP A 147 -5.26 1.16 -14.98
N ALA A 148 -5.38 2.47 -14.69
CA ALA A 148 -4.97 3.52 -15.61
C ALA A 148 -3.46 3.56 -15.88
N ILE A 149 -2.61 3.34 -14.87
CA ILE A 149 -1.14 3.30 -15.05
C ILE A 149 -0.74 2.04 -15.85
N ASN A 150 -1.33 0.89 -15.54
CA ASN A 150 -1.13 -0.35 -16.30
C ASN A 150 -1.62 -0.19 -17.77
N GLY A 151 -2.80 0.40 -17.97
CA GLY A 151 -3.40 0.58 -19.28
C GLY A 151 -2.69 1.60 -20.18
N ALA A 152 -2.15 2.68 -19.61
CA ALA A 152 -1.50 3.75 -20.36
C ALA A 152 0.00 3.55 -20.59
N ILE A 153 0.73 2.93 -19.66
CA ILE A 153 2.20 2.76 -19.75
C ILE A 153 2.71 1.36 -19.37
N GLY A 154 1.82 0.37 -19.20
CA GLY A 154 2.18 -1.04 -19.02
C GLY A 154 2.74 -1.44 -17.65
N ILE A 155 2.98 -0.49 -16.74
CA ILE A 155 3.57 -0.76 -15.42
C ILE A 155 2.52 -1.40 -14.51
N LYS A 156 2.65 -2.72 -14.30
CA LYS A 156 1.71 -3.50 -13.49
C LYS A 156 1.93 -3.26 -12.00
N ASN A 157 0.84 -3.17 -11.24
CA ASN A 157 0.87 -2.98 -9.78
C ASN A 157 1.82 -1.84 -9.34
N ALA A 158 1.76 -0.70 -10.02
CA ALA A 158 2.54 0.47 -9.66
C ALA A 158 2.13 1.00 -8.28
N LEU A 159 0.89 1.48 -8.18
CA LEU A 159 0.28 2.08 -6.99
C LEU A 159 -1.25 2.13 -7.10
N THR A 160 -1.93 2.03 -5.95
CA THR A 160 -3.38 2.26 -5.81
C THR A 160 -3.66 3.70 -5.40
N GLY A 161 -4.85 4.21 -5.69
CA GLY A 161 -5.31 5.56 -5.33
C GLY A 161 -6.31 6.12 -6.35
N THR A 162 -6.80 7.33 -6.08
CA THR A 162 -7.76 8.03 -6.96
C THR A 162 -7.01 9.00 -7.87
N LEU A 163 -6.93 8.69 -9.17
CA LEU A 163 -6.26 9.49 -10.19
C LEU A 163 -7.18 10.62 -10.72
N GLY A 164 -6.63 11.83 -10.77
CA GLY A 164 -7.08 12.93 -11.63
C GLY A 164 -5.95 13.36 -12.57
N PHE A 165 -6.27 13.79 -13.79
CA PHE A 165 -5.26 14.28 -14.75
C PHE A 165 -5.78 15.38 -15.67
N GLY A 166 -4.86 16.18 -16.19
CA GLY A 166 -5.07 17.07 -17.33
C GLY A 166 -3.93 16.89 -18.35
N ALA A 167 -4.28 16.45 -19.55
CA ALA A 167 -3.34 16.13 -20.63
C ALA A 167 -3.62 16.99 -21.87
N LYS A 168 -2.58 17.63 -22.42
CA LYS A 168 -2.63 18.36 -23.69
C LYS A 168 -1.44 17.95 -24.55
N LEU A 169 -1.72 17.16 -25.59
CA LEU A 169 -0.73 16.47 -26.41
C LEU A 169 -0.96 16.74 -27.90
N VAL A 170 0.14 16.75 -28.65
CA VAL A 170 0.19 16.67 -30.10
C VAL A 170 1.12 15.53 -30.49
N MET A 171 0.69 14.68 -31.41
CA MET A 171 1.42 13.53 -31.94
C MET A 171 1.25 13.51 -33.46
N GLN A 172 2.06 12.71 -34.15
CA GLN A 172 1.99 12.52 -35.59
C GLN A 172 2.43 11.09 -35.97
N GLY A 173 1.66 10.44 -36.84
CA GLY A 173 1.99 9.12 -37.39
C GLY A 173 0.82 8.15 -37.37
N VAL A 174 1.06 6.96 -37.90
CA VAL A 174 0.05 5.88 -38.01
C VAL A 174 0.43 4.67 -37.15
N THR A 175 1.73 4.48 -36.87
CA THR A 175 2.23 3.42 -35.99
C THR A 175 2.53 3.94 -34.59
N ASP A 176 2.41 3.07 -33.57
CA ASP A 176 2.73 3.38 -32.17
C ASP A 176 4.09 4.05 -32.00
N ARG A 177 5.11 3.58 -32.74
CA ARG A 177 6.47 4.12 -32.68
C ARG A 177 6.54 5.57 -33.16
N GLU A 178 5.84 5.91 -34.23
CA GLU A 178 5.79 7.29 -34.74
C GLU A 178 5.03 8.18 -33.76
N ILE A 179 3.87 7.71 -33.27
CA ILE A 179 3.01 8.42 -32.32
C ILE A 179 3.76 8.70 -31.00
N MET A 180 4.46 7.69 -30.45
CA MET A 180 5.27 7.85 -29.23
C MET A 180 6.50 8.76 -29.44
N ASN A 181 7.21 8.62 -30.56
CA ASN A 181 8.39 9.43 -30.84
C ASN A 181 8.05 10.89 -31.18
N SER A 182 6.91 11.15 -31.82
CA SER A 182 6.43 12.50 -32.15
C SER A 182 5.80 13.22 -30.97
N MET A 183 5.32 12.47 -29.96
CA MET A 183 4.53 12.97 -28.82
C MET A 183 5.19 14.19 -28.15
N LYS A 184 4.45 15.29 -28.14
CA LYS A 184 4.83 16.59 -27.56
C LYS A 184 3.66 17.15 -26.75
N GLY A 185 3.93 17.71 -25.58
CA GLY A 185 2.90 18.37 -24.77
C GLY A 185 3.15 18.25 -23.28
N ASN A 186 2.09 18.42 -22.49
CA ASN A 186 2.16 18.37 -21.04
C ASN A 186 1.06 17.48 -20.45
N VAL A 187 1.41 16.77 -19.38
CA VAL A 187 0.47 16.05 -18.51
C VAL A 187 0.71 16.52 -17.07
N ASN A 188 -0.35 17.03 -16.45
CA ASN A 188 -0.43 17.20 -15.01
C ASN A 188 -1.33 16.11 -14.41
N PHE A 189 -1.07 15.70 -13.16
CA PHE A 189 -1.89 14.71 -12.48
C PHE A 189 -1.86 14.85 -10.95
N THR A 190 -2.94 14.37 -10.32
CA THR A 190 -3.01 14.09 -8.87
C THR A 190 -3.34 12.61 -8.65
N ILE A 191 -2.83 12.02 -7.58
CA ILE A 191 -3.29 10.71 -7.10
C ILE A 191 -3.51 10.80 -5.60
N ASP A 192 -4.76 10.69 -5.18
CA ASP A 192 -5.18 10.93 -3.80
C ASP A 192 -5.49 9.62 -3.06
N ASP A 193 -5.19 9.61 -1.76
CA ASP A 193 -5.35 8.53 -0.78
C ASP A 193 -5.04 7.11 -1.32
N GLY A 194 -3.75 6.76 -1.28
CA GLY A 194 -3.22 5.62 -2.02
C GLY A 194 -2.00 4.92 -1.40
N ARG A 195 -1.45 3.96 -2.14
CA ARG A 195 -0.35 3.10 -1.70
C ARG A 195 0.52 2.62 -2.87
N PHE A 196 1.83 2.66 -2.70
CA PHE A 196 2.79 2.03 -3.61
C PHE A 196 2.75 0.50 -3.51
N MET A 197 2.45 -0.16 -4.62
CA MET A 197 2.39 -1.62 -4.68
C MET A 197 3.72 -2.22 -5.15
N GLY A 198 4.42 -1.54 -6.07
CA GLY A 198 5.72 -1.94 -6.61
C GLY A 198 6.72 -0.78 -6.64
N ILE A 199 6.61 0.12 -7.64
CA ILE A 199 7.50 1.28 -7.78
C ILE A 199 7.33 2.25 -6.59
N GLY A 200 8.38 2.99 -6.23
CA GLY A 200 8.34 4.01 -5.16
C GLY A 200 8.40 3.49 -3.72
N ARG A 201 8.15 2.19 -3.48
CA ARG A 201 8.25 1.53 -2.17
C ARG A 201 9.62 1.67 -1.52
N LEU A 202 9.64 1.93 -0.21
CA LEU A 202 10.87 2.10 0.55
C LEU A 202 11.78 0.88 0.47
N GLU A 203 11.24 -0.34 0.53
CA GLU A 203 12.05 -1.56 0.47
C GLU A 203 12.82 -1.65 -0.85
N ASN A 204 12.18 -1.28 -1.96
CA ASN A 204 12.83 -1.22 -3.26
C ASN A 204 13.89 -0.10 -3.31
N LEU A 205 13.60 1.08 -2.74
CA LEU A 205 14.57 2.19 -2.66
C LEU A 205 15.83 1.83 -1.85
N VAL A 206 15.72 1.03 -0.78
CA VAL A 206 16.87 0.63 0.04
C VAL A 206 17.60 -0.63 -0.48
N THR A 207 17.01 -1.40 -1.41
CA THR A 207 17.74 -2.46 -2.15
C THR A 207 18.78 -1.96 -3.15
N ALA A 208 19.08 -0.66 -3.14
CA ALA A 208 20.04 0.00 -4.02
C ALA A 208 21.38 -0.72 -4.13
N GLN A 209 22.01 -0.68 -5.31
CA GLN A 209 23.24 -1.43 -5.60
C GLN A 209 24.39 -1.10 -4.62
N ASN A 210 24.54 0.16 -4.20
CA ASN A 210 25.55 0.57 -3.21
C ASN A 210 25.34 -0.01 -1.79
N ILE A 211 24.13 -0.52 -1.48
CA ILE A 211 23.80 -1.18 -0.22
C ILE A 211 23.81 -2.71 -0.40
N ALA A 212 23.12 -3.21 -1.43
CA ALA A 212 22.96 -4.63 -1.70
C ALA A 212 24.27 -5.36 -2.07
N SER A 213 25.31 -4.63 -2.48
CA SER A 213 26.67 -5.17 -2.66
C SER A 213 27.39 -5.51 -1.34
N ASN A 214 26.91 -5.03 -0.19
CA ASN A 214 27.43 -5.39 1.13
C ASN A 214 26.53 -6.46 1.77
N SER A 215 27.11 -7.62 2.13
CA SER A 215 26.35 -8.76 2.66
C SER A 215 25.66 -8.49 4.00
N ILE A 216 26.23 -7.66 4.86
CA ILE A 216 25.68 -7.33 6.19
C ILE A 216 24.50 -6.36 6.03
N LEU A 217 24.66 -5.33 5.19
CA LEU A 217 23.55 -4.42 4.90
C LEU A 217 22.43 -5.11 4.11
N LYS A 218 22.76 -6.02 3.19
CA LYS A 218 21.78 -6.87 2.51
C LYS A 218 20.96 -7.72 3.48
N ALA A 219 21.60 -8.31 4.50
CA ALA A 219 20.89 -9.04 5.55
C ALA A 219 19.97 -8.14 6.38
N ALA A 220 20.42 -6.91 6.69
CA ALA A 220 19.57 -5.92 7.35
C ALA A 220 18.33 -5.56 6.49
N ILE A 221 18.49 -5.28 5.18
CA ILE A 221 17.37 -5.02 4.25
C ILE A 221 16.33 -6.15 4.30
N SER A 222 16.75 -7.42 4.28
CA SER A 222 15.84 -8.56 4.31
C SER A 222 14.96 -8.64 5.56
N SER A 223 15.37 -8.01 6.66
CA SER A 223 14.55 -7.90 7.88
C SER A 223 13.57 -6.71 7.87
N LEU A 224 13.75 -5.72 7.00
CA LEU A 224 12.91 -4.51 6.99
C LEU A 224 11.46 -4.80 6.60
N SER A 225 11.25 -5.74 5.68
CA SER A 225 9.92 -6.10 5.16
C SER A 225 9.00 -6.77 6.18
N THR A 226 9.50 -7.18 7.36
CA THR A 226 8.66 -7.78 8.42
C THR A 226 8.11 -6.74 9.40
N PHE A 227 8.63 -5.51 9.41
CA PHE A 227 8.14 -4.44 10.28
C PHE A 227 6.92 -3.76 9.64
N SER A 228 5.78 -3.78 10.34
CA SER A 228 4.56 -3.07 9.91
C SER A 228 4.81 -1.58 9.69
N THR A 229 5.62 -0.92 10.52
CA THR A 229 6.04 0.49 10.34
C THR A 229 6.76 0.75 9.01
N VAL A 230 7.48 -0.23 8.47
CA VAL A 230 8.14 -0.12 7.15
C VAL A 230 7.12 -0.35 6.04
N GLN A 231 6.25 -1.36 6.17
CA GLN A 231 5.16 -1.60 5.22
C GLN A 231 4.26 -0.36 5.11
N GLU A 232 3.81 0.22 6.22
CA GLU A 232 2.99 1.44 6.27
C GLU A 232 3.65 2.70 5.65
N SER A 233 4.95 2.66 5.32
CA SER A 233 5.61 3.71 4.53
C SER A 233 5.26 3.66 3.04
N ASP A 234 4.59 2.60 2.57
CA ASP A 234 4.05 2.49 1.22
C ASP A 234 2.83 3.42 0.97
N LYS A 235 2.19 3.92 2.04
CA LYS A 235 1.00 4.79 1.95
C LYS A 235 1.36 6.24 1.63
N PHE A 236 0.51 6.89 0.84
CA PHE A 236 0.56 8.32 0.58
C PHE A 236 -0.85 8.94 0.64
N LYS A 237 -0.93 10.22 1.01
CA LYS A 237 -2.17 11.00 0.98
C LYS A 237 -2.39 11.67 -0.36
N ASN A 238 -1.32 12.18 -0.98
CA ASN A 238 -1.36 12.80 -2.29
C ASN A 238 -0.06 12.57 -3.05
N ILE A 239 -0.18 12.33 -4.35
CA ILE A 239 0.87 12.54 -5.35
C ILE A 239 0.42 13.70 -6.24
N THR A 240 1.33 14.63 -6.55
CA THR A 240 1.14 15.68 -7.57
C THR A 240 2.28 15.62 -8.58
N GLY A 241 1.97 15.62 -9.87
CA GLY A 241 2.96 15.47 -10.93
C GLY A 241 2.77 16.43 -12.10
N ASN A 242 3.90 16.89 -12.66
CA ASN A 242 3.96 17.63 -13.91
C ASN A 242 5.05 17.02 -14.82
N ILE A 243 4.64 16.61 -16.02
CA ILE A 243 5.47 15.93 -17.02
C ILE A 243 5.36 16.69 -18.35
N THR A 244 6.49 17.05 -18.94
CA THR A 244 6.57 17.61 -20.29
C THR A 244 7.11 16.55 -21.25
N LEU A 245 6.28 16.15 -22.21
CA LEU A 245 6.63 15.17 -23.24
C LEU A 245 7.24 15.88 -24.45
N ALA A 246 8.33 15.33 -24.97
CA ALA A 246 8.93 15.74 -26.24
C ALA A 246 9.84 14.64 -26.81
N ASN A 247 9.69 14.34 -28.10
CA ASN A 247 10.62 13.51 -28.87
C ASN A 247 10.85 12.11 -28.26
N GLY A 248 9.79 11.42 -27.84
CA GLY A 248 9.86 10.11 -27.17
C GLY A 248 10.24 10.14 -25.67
N ASN A 249 10.51 11.32 -25.11
CA ASN A 249 10.94 11.50 -23.72
C ASN A 249 9.88 12.20 -22.88
N ALA A 250 9.61 11.68 -21.68
CA ALA A 250 8.81 12.29 -20.64
C ALA A 250 9.73 12.95 -19.61
N ASN A 251 9.86 14.28 -19.67
CA ASN A 251 10.69 15.04 -18.74
C ASN A 251 9.88 15.37 -17.48
N ILE A 252 10.36 14.90 -16.34
CA ILE A 252 9.72 15.01 -15.04
C ILE A 252 10.35 16.20 -14.30
N THR A 253 9.69 17.34 -14.40
CA THR A 253 10.12 18.59 -13.71
C THR A 253 9.84 18.51 -12.21
N SER A 254 8.72 17.88 -11.83
CA SER A 254 8.33 17.67 -10.43
C SER A 254 7.27 16.58 -10.34
N ILE A 255 7.57 15.49 -9.65
CA ILE A 255 6.56 14.68 -8.95
C ILE A 255 6.81 14.82 -7.46
N LYS A 256 5.78 15.17 -6.69
CA LYS A 256 5.79 15.27 -5.22
C LYS A 256 4.86 14.21 -4.66
N VAL A 257 5.35 13.47 -3.67
CA VAL A 257 4.64 12.42 -2.93
C VAL A 257 4.61 12.85 -1.46
N ALA A 258 3.40 13.03 -0.93
CA ALA A 258 3.16 13.41 0.46
C ALA A 258 2.47 12.26 1.20
N GLY A 259 3.21 11.59 2.08
CA GLY A 259 2.74 10.46 2.89
C GLY A 259 3.05 10.61 4.38
N PRO A 260 2.43 9.79 5.25
CA PRO A 260 2.51 9.96 6.70
C PRO A 260 3.84 9.50 7.28
N LEU A 261 4.51 8.51 6.66
CA LEU A 261 5.76 7.94 7.14
C LEU A 261 6.92 8.09 6.15
N MET A 262 6.62 8.29 4.86
CA MET A 262 7.57 8.68 3.83
C MET A 262 6.97 9.79 2.96
N SER A 263 7.78 10.77 2.56
CA SER A 263 7.44 11.77 1.55
C SER A 263 8.65 11.98 0.64
N TYR A 264 8.45 12.23 -0.66
CA TYR A 264 9.57 12.44 -1.58
C TYR A 264 9.24 13.31 -2.80
N TYR A 265 10.28 13.86 -3.41
CA TYR A 265 10.29 14.65 -4.63
C TYR A 265 11.13 13.94 -5.70
N VAL A 266 10.62 13.86 -6.92
CA VAL A 266 11.27 13.21 -8.07
C VAL A 266 11.46 14.21 -9.20
N LYS A 267 12.65 14.19 -9.81
CA LYS A 267 12.96 14.85 -11.08
C LYS A 267 13.81 13.96 -11.99
N GLY A 268 13.76 14.18 -13.30
CA GLY A 268 14.59 13.48 -14.27
C GLY A 268 13.87 13.24 -15.60
N THR A 269 14.22 12.16 -16.30
CA THR A 269 13.62 11.79 -17.58
C THR A 269 13.21 10.32 -17.58
N TYR A 270 12.00 10.05 -18.07
CA TYR A 270 11.49 8.73 -18.42
C TYR A 270 11.47 8.60 -19.94
N TYR A 271 12.05 7.52 -20.46
CA TYR A 271 12.15 7.22 -21.88
C TYR A 271 11.00 6.28 -22.25
N LEU A 272 10.03 6.76 -23.02
CA LEU A 272 8.82 5.99 -23.39
C LEU A 272 9.21 4.69 -24.11
N LEU A 273 10.24 4.78 -24.96
CA LEU A 273 10.98 3.66 -25.52
C LEU A 273 12.44 3.81 -25.05
N PRO A 274 13.06 2.83 -24.35
CA PRO A 274 12.62 1.45 -24.15
C PRO A 274 12.02 1.17 -22.76
N ASN A 275 11.09 2.02 -22.26
CA ASN A 275 10.53 1.93 -20.90
C ASN A 275 11.62 1.89 -19.80
N SER A 276 12.39 2.97 -19.73
CA SER A 276 13.46 3.15 -18.75
C SER A 276 13.46 4.57 -18.19
N ALA A 277 14.11 4.81 -17.05
CA ALA A 277 14.17 6.12 -16.44
C ALA A 277 15.56 6.46 -15.89
N THR A 278 15.91 7.75 -15.90
CA THR A 278 17.04 8.32 -15.18
C THR A 278 16.49 9.40 -14.24
N LEU A 279 16.40 9.09 -12.94
CA LEU A 279 15.72 9.92 -11.95
C LEU A 279 16.63 10.23 -10.75
N THR A 280 16.49 11.44 -10.23
CA THR A 280 16.91 11.79 -8.87
C THR A 280 15.66 11.89 -7.99
N ILE A 281 15.66 11.14 -6.90
CA ILE A 281 14.64 11.21 -5.86
C ILE A 281 15.28 11.82 -4.62
N LEU A 282 14.68 12.86 -4.05
CA LEU A 282 15.00 13.40 -2.74
C LEU A 282 13.82 13.08 -1.82
N GLY A 283 14.06 12.41 -0.69
CA GLY A 283 12.99 11.90 0.17
C GLY A 283 13.25 12.10 1.65
N ARG A 284 12.21 11.87 2.45
CA ARG A 284 12.14 12.12 3.89
C ARG A 284 11.42 10.96 4.55
N LEU A 285 12.00 10.43 5.63
CA LEU A 285 11.46 9.31 6.41
C LEU A 285 11.23 9.73 7.86
N ASP A 286 10.05 9.39 8.39
CA ASP A 286 9.71 9.59 9.80
C ASP A 286 10.69 8.82 10.71
N SER A 287 11.05 9.42 11.85
CA SER A 287 12.00 8.83 12.81
C SER A 287 11.63 7.39 13.24
N LYS A 288 10.35 7.02 13.25
CA LYS A 288 9.88 5.66 13.52
C LYS A 288 10.37 4.66 12.46
N VAL A 289 10.23 5.00 11.17
CA VAL A 289 10.72 4.16 10.06
C VAL A 289 12.25 4.07 10.09
N VAL A 290 12.92 5.21 10.32
CA VAL A 290 14.38 5.28 10.47
C VAL A 290 14.86 4.36 11.60
N SER A 291 14.14 4.28 12.72
CA SER A 291 14.50 3.38 13.83
C SER A 291 14.34 1.89 13.47
N CYS A 292 13.30 1.52 12.71
CA CYS A 292 13.13 0.16 12.18
C CYS A 292 14.24 -0.24 11.20
N MET A 293 14.94 0.73 10.58
CA MET A 293 16.08 0.46 9.71
C MET A 293 17.38 0.11 10.47
N GLY A 294 17.41 0.25 11.80
CA GLY A 294 18.57 -0.14 12.63
C GLY A 294 19.89 0.42 12.10
N VAL A 295 20.86 -0.45 11.81
CA VAL A 295 22.19 -0.04 11.30
C VAL A 295 22.14 0.76 9.99
N LEU A 296 21.07 0.64 9.20
CA LEU A 296 20.89 1.40 7.97
C LEU A 296 20.30 2.78 8.23
N GLY A 297 19.42 2.95 9.24
CA GLY A 297 18.85 4.25 9.62
C GLY A 297 19.76 5.05 10.54
N GLU A 298 20.61 4.37 11.33
CA GLU A 298 21.48 4.95 12.35
C GLU A 298 22.96 4.92 11.95
N LEU A 299 23.28 5.42 10.75
CA LEU A 299 24.67 5.59 10.31
C LEU A 299 25.42 6.60 11.20
N SER A 300 26.14 6.08 12.20
CA SER A 300 27.30 6.72 12.81
C SER A 300 28.49 5.78 12.75
N ALA A 301 29.71 6.33 12.77
CA ALA A 301 30.92 5.52 12.67
C ALA A 301 31.04 4.53 13.85
N ASP A 302 30.70 4.95 15.06
CA ASP A 302 30.73 4.11 16.26
C ASP A 302 29.69 2.98 16.20
N LYS A 303 28.46 3.27 15.76
CA LYS A 303 27.44 2.22 15.58
C LYS A 303 27.91 1.20 14.54
N LEU A 304 28.39 1.64 13.38
CA LEU A 304 28.93 0.75 12.34
C LEU A 304 30.12 -0.10 12.83
N LEU A 305 31.03 0.46 13.64
CA LEU A 305 32.12 -0.32 14.26
C LEU A 305 31.60 -1.34 15.27
N SER A 306 30.61 -0.96 16.10
CA SER A 306 30.03 -1.85 17.13
C SER A 306 29.27 -3.04 16.52
N TYR A 307 28.57 -2.83 15.40
CA TYR A 307 27.88 -3.89 14.66
C TYR A 307 28.80 -4.69 13.72
N ILE A 308 29.97 -4.16 13.33
CA ILE A 308 30.89 -4.84 12.41
C ILE A 308 32.36 -4.73 12.86
N PRO A 309 32.83 -5.59 13.79
CA PRO A 309 34.16 -5.49 14.42
C PRO A 309 35.40 -5.56 13.51
N LYS A 310 35.24 -5.78 12.19
CA LYS A 310 36.32 -5.81 11.20
C LYS A 310 36.48 -4.51 10.39
N PHE A 311 35.67 -3.47 10.66
CA PHE A 311 35.56 -2.30 9.77
C PHE A 311 36.63 -1.20 9.92
N GLY A 312 37.48 -1.25 10.95
CA GLY A 312 38.34 -0.14 11.39
C GLY A 312 39.01 0.69 10.29
N ALA A 313 39.61 0.05 9.28
CA ALA A 313 40.36 0.73 8.22
C ALA A 313 39.54 1.21 7.00
N MET A 314 38.21 0.97 6.96
CA MET A 314 37.38 1.19 5.76
C MET A 314 36.14 2.07 5.98
N THR A 315 35.89 2.50 7.23
CA THR A 315 34.70 3.26 7.65
C THR A 315 34.45 4.52 6.80
N SER A 316 35.46 5.36 6.60
CA SER A 316 35.29 6.66 5.92
C SER A 316 34.91 6.56 4.44
N LYS A 317 35.45 5.56 3.71
CA LYS A 317 35.07 5.28 2.31
C LYS A 317 33.65 4.73 2.23
N PHE A 318 33.28 3.85 3.17
CA PHE A 318 31.97 3.23 3.22
C PHE A 318 30.86 4.22 3.60
N LEU A 319 31.09 5.07 4.62
CA LEU A 319 30.19 6.17 4.97
C LEU A 319 29.97 7.09 3.76
N LYS A 320 31.03 7.50 3.05
CA LYS A 320 30.92 8.30 1.81
C LYS A 320 30.19 7.58 0.65
N GLN A 321 29.98 6.26 0.70
CA GLN A 321 29.12 5.53 -0.23
C GLN A 321 27.64 5.51 0.21
N LEU A 322 27.35 5.76 1.50
CA LEU A 322 26.01 5.71 2.11
C LEU A 322 25.46 7.08 2.53
N THR A 323 26.27 8.14 2.48
CA THR A 323 25.86 9.53 2.73
C THR A 323 26.15 10.43 1.54
N ALA A 324 25.38 11.51 1.42
CA ALA A 324 25.68 12.70 0.63
C ALA A 324 25.50 13.94 1.50
N ASP A 325 26.22 15.00 1.17
CA ASP A 325 26.17 16.26 1.90
C ASP A 325 24.86 17.02 1.57
N PRO A 326 24.01 17.33 2.57
CA PRO A 326 22.76 18.08 2.36
C PRO A 326 22.96 19.41 1.64
N ALA A 327 24.10 20.09 1.81
CA ALA A 327 24.35 21.42 1.23
C ALA A 327 24.37 21.44 -0.31
N ASN A 328 24.44 20.27 -0.96
CA ASN A 328 24.43 20.12 -2.42
C ASN A 328 23.05 19.73 -2.98
N GLU A 329 22.02 19.60 -2.13
CA GLU A 329 20.68 19.13 -2.50
C GLU A 329 19.61 20.09 -1.99
N ASN A 330 18.63 20.46 -2.83
CA ASN A 330 17.50 21.25 -2.36
C ASN A 330 16.46 20.34 -1.65
N THR A 331 16.59 20.21 -0.33
CA THR A 331 15.67 19.43 0.53
C THR A 331 14.34 20.13 0.81
N GLU A 332 14.21 21.44 0.51
CA GLU A 332 12.96 22.20 0.62
C GLU A 332 11.92 21.76 -0.43
N LEU A 333 12.37 21.12 -1.53
CA LEU A 333 11.49 20.52 -2.53
C LEU A 333 10.74 19.28 -2.01
N ILE A 334 11.24 18.64 -0.93
CA ILE A 334 10.67 17.43 -0.35
C ILE A 334 9.41 17.80 0.44
N PRO A 335 8.24 17.18 0.16
CA PRO A 335 7.02 17.45 0.93
C PRO A 335 7.18 17.14 2.43
N ALA A 336 6.44 17.88 3.27
CA ALA A 336 6.31 17.56 4.67
C ALA A 336 5.58 16.21 4.86
N LEU A 337 5.91 15.49 5.94
CA LEU A 337 5.22 14.26 6.32
C LEU A 337 3.78 14.59 6.73
N THR A 338 2.80 13.88 6.17
CA THR A 338 1.37 14.21 6.36
C THR A 338 0.82 13.83 7.74
N ASN A 339 1.65 13.22 8.59
CA ASN A 339 1.40 13.01 10.01
C ASN A 339 1.80 14.22 10.89
N GLY A 340 2.39 15.28 10.31
CA GLY A 340 2.87 16.47 11.04
C GLY A 340 4.23 16.31 11.73
N SER A 341 4.96 15.21 11.48
CA SER A 341 6.24 14.90 12.14
C SER A 341 7.37 15.80 11.65
N THR A 342 7.99 16.51 12.59
CA THR A 342 9.22 17.29 12.40
C THR A 342 10.48 16.48 12.69
N THR A 343 10.35 15.25 13.19
CA THR A 343 11.48 14.35 13.48
C THR A 343 11.65 13.33 12.36
N TYR A 344 12.59 13.59 11.46
CA TYR A 344 12.80 12.80 10.25
C TYR A 344 14.28 12.71 9.87
N LYS A 345 14.60 11.88 8.87
CA LYS A 345 15.86 11.95 8.13
C LYS A 345 15.60 12.04 6.62
N ASP A 346 16.39 12.86 5.95
CA ASP A 346 16.32 13.05 4.51
C ASP A 346 17.32 12.13 3.79
N PHE A 347 16.95 11.70 2.58
CA PHE A 347 17.72 10.77 1.75
C PHE A 347 17.67 11.17 0.28
N LYS A 348 18.61 10.64 -0.50
CA LYS A 348 18.70 10.77 -1.95
C LYS A 348 18.85 9.39 -2.59
N VAL A 349 18.03 9.14 -3.61
CA VAL A 349 18.15 7.96 -4.49
C VAL A 349 18.48 8.39 -5.91
N ILE A 350 19.37 7.63 -6.55
CA ILE A 350 19.62 7.71 -7.99
C ILE A 350 19.07 6.44 -8.65
N PHE A 351 18.10 6.64 -9.54
CA PHE A 351 17.52 5.60 -10.38
C PHE A 351 18.07 5.74 -11.81
N ASN A 352 18.52 4.64 -12.42
CA ASN A 352 18.95 4.63 -13.82
C ASN A 352 18.78 3.24 -14.45
N GLY A 353 17.70 3.00 -15.18
CA GLY A 353 17.44 1.72 -15.87
C GLY A 353 15.95 1.44 -16.12
N PRO A 354 15.57 0.21 -16.48
CA PRO A 354 14.17 -0.20 -16.63
C PRO A 354 13.37 0.02 -15.35
N VAL A 355 12.14 0.54 -15.45
CA VAL A 355 11.35 1.01 -14.30
C VAL A 355 10.94 -0.11 -13.33
N GLU A 356 10.73 -1.34 -13.83
CA GLU A 356 10.34 -2.50 -13.02
C GLU A 356 11.52 -3.24 -12.38
N SER A 357 12.77 -2.88 -12.70
CA SER A 357 13.95 -3.55 -12.14
C SER A 357 14.45 -2.86 -10.87
N SER A 358 14.43 -3.57 -9.74
CA SER A 358 15.07 -3.10 -8.49
C SER A 358 16.56 -2.79 -8.67
N SER A 359 17.25 -3.46 -9.60
CA SER A 359 18.66 -3.19 -9.92
C SER A 359 18.90 -1.79 -10.51
N SER A 360 17.87 -1.15 -11.06
CA SER A 360 17.92 0.23 -11.57
C SER A 360 18.08 1.26 -10.46
N VAL A 361 17.78 0.90 -9.20
CA VAL A 361 18.12 1.72 -8.03
C VAL A 361 19.63 1.61 -7.79
N ARG A 362 20.40 2.57 -8.29
CA ARG A 362 21.87 2.52 -8.26
C ARG A 362 22.41 2.88 -6.88
N ASN A 363 21.98 4.03 -6.36
CA ASN A 363 22.42 4.56 -5.08
C ASN A 363 21.21 4.89 -4.19
N PHE A 364 21.27 4.49 -2.92
CA PHE A 364 20.53 5.12 -1.81
C PHE A 364 21.55 5.75 -0.86
N LYS A 365 21.35 7.01 -0.49
CA LYS A 365 22.23 7.75 0.41
C LYS A 365 21.42 8.59 1.39
N TRP A 366 21.80 8.65 2.66
CA TRP A 366 21.25 9.64 3.58
C TRP A 366 21.86 11.02 3.30
N LEU A 367 21.04 12.06 3.42
CA LEU A 367 21.51 13.44 3.43
C LEU A 367 21.98 13.77 4.84
N SER A 368 23.29 13.65 5.04
CA SER A 368 23.95 13.86 6.32
C SER A 368 25.40 14.26 6.07
N THR A 369 25.86 15.31 6.73
CA THR A 369 27.27 15.67 6.77
C THR A 369 28.07 14.50 7.34
N CYS A 370 28.93 13.90 6.52
CA CYS A 370 29.79 12.81 6.97
C CYS A 370 30.93 13.40 7.80
N ASP A 371 30.81 13.40 9.13
CA ASP A 371 31.93 13.74 9.98
C ASP A 371 33.06 12.72 9.74
N THR A 372 34.16 13.21 9.18
CA THR A 372 35.41 12.47 9.01
C THR A 372 36.58 13.20 9.67
N THR A 373 36.33 13.89 10.79
CA THR A 373 37.38 14.13 11.79
C THR A 373 38.08 12.80 12.09
N GLN A 374 39.40 12.83 12.23
CA GLN A 374 40.21 11.64 11.96
C GLN A 374 39.99 10.55 13.02
N MET A 375 39.15 9.56 12.68
CA MET A 375 39.13 8.27 13.38
C MET A 375 40.55 7.73 13.42
N ASN A 376 41.07 7.57 14.62
CA ASN A 376 42.39 7.03 14.86
C ASN A 376 42.27 5.51 14.81
N VAL A 377 42.22 4.98 13.57
CA VAL A 377 41.94 3.58 13.22
C VAL A 377 42.64 2.55 14.13
N LYS A 378 43.85 2.84 14.63
CA LYS A 378 44.53 1.99 15.63
C LYS A 378 43.86 2.07 16.99
N LYS A 379 43.77 3.28 17.56
CA LYS A 379 43.18 3.54 18.88
C LYS A 379 41.71 3.12 18.94
N ASP A 380 40.94 3.37 17.89
CA ASP A 380 39.51 3.05 17.85
C ASP A 380 39.27 1.53 17.68
N LEU A 381 40.16 0.82 16.98
CA LEU A 381 40.13 -0.64 16.91
C LEU A 381 40.60 -1.30 18.23
N GLU A 382 41.52 -0.69 18.96
CA GLU A 382 41.89 -1.12 20.32
C GLU A 382 40.77 -0.85 21.32
N ASN A 383 40.17 0.35 21.31
CA ASN A 383 38.99 0.70 22.09
C ASN A 383 37.83 -0.27 21.80
N ALA A 384 37.58 -0.63 20.53
CA ALA A 384 36.54 -1.60 20.17
C ALA A 384 36.86 -3.02 20.68
N LYS A 385 38.12 -3.47 20.60
CA LYS A 385 38.55 -4.76 21.17
C LYS A 385 38.42 -4.79 22.69
N GLU A 386 38.85 -3.74 23.37
CA GLU A 386 38.70 -3.55 24.82
C GLU A 386 37.22 -3.51 25.21
N ALA A 387 36.37 -2.75 24.51
CA ALA A 387 34.94 -2.66 24.77
C ALA A 387 34.22 -4.01 24.57
N VAL A 388 34.60 -4.80 23.56
CA VAL A 388 34.08 -6.16 23.34
C VAL A 388 34.58 -7.12 24.42
N LYS A 389 35.87 -7.10 24.75
CA LYS A 389 36.49 -7.91 25.82
C LYS A 389 35.86 -7.61 27.18
N ASN A 390 35.63 -6.35 27.49
CA ASN A 390 34.98 -5.90 28.73
C ASN A 390 33.47 -6.23 28.72
N ASN A 391 32.76 -6.16 27.59
CA ASN A 391 31.39 -6.68 27.49
C ASN A 391 31.32 -8.20 27.71
N ILE A 392 32.27 -8.96 27.16
CA ILE A 392 32.33 -10.42 27.33
C ILE A 392 32.65 -10.76 28.79
N ASN A 393 33.66 -10.13 29.39
CA ASN A 393 33.97 -10.30 30.81
C ASN A 393 32.77 -9.92 31.69
N ASN A 394 32.19 -8.73 31.52
CA ASN A 394 31.02 -8.30 32.30
C ASN A 394 29.81 -9.23 32.12
N LYS A 395 29.62 -9.85 30.95
CA LYS A 395 28.57 -10.87 30.74
C LYS A 395 28.90 -12.21 31.39
N VAL A 396 30.15 -12.66 31.34
CA VAL A 396 30.61 -13.89 32.01
C VAL A 396 30.58 -13.74 33.54
N GLU A 397 30.94 -12.56 34.04
CA GLU A 397 30.97 -12.22 35.46
C GLU A 397 29.54 -12.00 36.00
N ASN A 398 28.66 -11.31 35.27
CA ASN A 398 27.24 -11.27 35.61
C ASN A 398 26.58 -12.65 35.49
N ALA A 399 26.98 -13.51 34.55
CA ALA A 399 26.48 -14.89 34.47
C ALA A 399 26.95 -15.73 35.67
N LYS A 400 28.21 -15.59 36.10
CA LYS A 400 28.71 -16.20 37.35
C LYS A 400 27.94 -15.68 38.57
N ASN A 401 27.81 -14.37 38.72
CA ASN A 401 27.10 -13.76 39.84
C ASN A 401 25.61 -14.14 39.85
N THR A 402 24.97 -14.23 38.69
CA THR A 402 23.59 -14.73 38.56
C THR A 402 23.50 -16.21 38.93
N ALA A 403 24.40 -17.07 38.43
CA ALA A 403 24.43 -18.50 38.80
C ALA A 403 24.70 -18.71 40.29
N GLN A 404 25.56 -17.89 40.90
CA GLN A 404 25.89 -17.93 42.32
C GLN A 404 24.75 -17.40 43.19
N ASN A 405 24.08 -16.31 42.76
CA ASN A 405 22.87 -15.80 43.43
C ASN A 405 21.68 -16.77 43.28
N VAL A 406 21.51 -17.43 42.14
CA VAL A 406 20.52 -18.50 41.96
C VAL A 406 20.84 -19.68 42.87
N LYS A 407 22.11 -20.11 42.95
CA LYS A 407 22.53 -21.19 43.87
C LYS A 407 22.29 -20.83 45.34
N ASN A 408 22.60 -19.60 45.73
CA ASN A 408 22.33 -19.10 47.08
C ASN A 408 20.82 -19.04 47.37
N ASN A 409 20.02 -18.46 46.46
CA ASN A 409 18.56 -18.40 46.60
C ASN A 409 17.93 -19.80 46.65
N VAL A 410 18.40 -20.76 45.86
CA VAL A 410 17.96 -22.16 45.91
C VAL A 410 18.29 -22.78 47.27
N ASN A 411 19.51 -22.59 47.79
CA ASN A 411 19.88 -23.06 49.13
C ASN A 411 18.96 -22.43 50.21
N THR A 412 18.75 -21.12 50.17
CA THR A 412 17.86 -20.41 51.10
C THR A 412 16.40 -20.86 50.99
N ILE A 413 15.92 -21.21 49.79
CA ILE A 413 14.57 -21.79 49.60
C ILE A 413 14.50 -23.21 50.19
N VAL A 414 15.53 -24.04 49.98
CA VAL A 414 15.61 -25.40 50.55
C VAL A 414 15.67 -25.37 52.07
N GLU A 415 16.47 -24.48 52.67
CA GLU A 415 16.54 -24.30 54.12
C GLU A 415 15.22 -23.78 54.70
N ASN A 416 14.58 -22.79 54.06
CA ASN A 416 13.26 -22.30 54.50
C ASN A 416 12.16 -23.36 54.39
N GLN A 417 12.18 -24.22 53.36
CA GLN A 417 11.23 -25.34 53.26
C GLN A 417 11.52 -26.40 54.32
N LYS A 418 12.80 -26.71 54.60
CA LYS A 418 13.19 -27.64 55.67
C LYS A 418 12.76 -27.12 57.05
N ALA A 419 13.00 -25.84 57.35
CA ALA A 419 12.55 -25.19 58.58
C ALA A 419 11.01 -25.21 58.71
N LYS A 420 10.26 -24.95 57.63
CA LYS A 420 8.80 -25.08 57.62
C LYS A 420 8.32 -26.52 57.84
N ALA A 421 9.02 -27.51 57.29
CA ALA A 421 8.71 -28.93 57.52
C ALA A 421 9.02 -29.38 58.96
N GLU A 422 10.05 -28.82 59.60
CA GLU A 422 10.37 -29.06 61.00
C GLU A 422 9.40 -28.34 61.96
N ALA A 423 8.94 -27.13 61.61
CA ALA A 423 7.85 -26.44 62.31
C ALA A 423 6.54 -27.24 62.24
N ALA A 424 6.10 -27.62 61.03
CA ALA A 424 4.89 -28.42 60.84
C ALA A 424 4.92 -29.77 61.58
N LYS A 425 6.10 -30.40 61.72
CA LYS A 425 6.27 -31.59 62.56
C LYS A 425 6.07 -31.31 64.06
N LYS A 426 6.54 -30.15 64.56
CA LYS A 426 6.31 -29.71 65.95
C LYS A 426 4.84 -29.38 66.17
N ASP A 427 4.21 -28.65 65.27
CA ASP A 427 2.79 -28.28 65.36
C ASP A 427 1.89 -29.52 65.34
N PHE A 428 2.20 -30.52 64.50
CA PHE A 428 1.48 -31.79 64.47
C PHE A 428 1.68 -32.62 65.75
N ALA A 429 2.90 -32.64 66.31
CA ALA A 429 3.17 -33.29 67.59
C ALA A 429 2.45 -32.62 68.77
N GLN A 430 2.42 -31.29 68.80
CA GLN A 430 1.69 -30.49 69.78
C GLN A 430 0.18 -30.75 69.67
N THR A 431 -0.38 -30.67 68.45
CA THR A 431 -1.80 -30.97 68.16
C THR A 431 -2.18 -32.38 68.62
N LYS A 432 -1.29 -33.37 68.46
CA LYS A 432 -1.52 -34.73 68.97
C LYS A 432 -1.56 -34.78 70.50
N ALA A 433 -0.63 -34.12 71.18
CA ALA A 433 -0.59 -34.07 72.65
C ALA A 433 -1.82 -33.37 73.25
N ASP A 434 -2.27 -32.27 72.63
CA ASP A 434 -3.46 -31.56 73.06
C ASP A 434 -4.75 -32.35 72.76
N LEU A 435 -4.79 -33.16 71.70
CA LEU A 435 -5.87 -34.10 71.43
C LEU A 435 -5.94 -35.25 72.47
N GLU A 436 -4.79 -35.71 72.99
CA GLU A 436 -4.75 -36.71 74.06
C GLU A 436 -5.23 -36.11 75.39
N LYS A 437 -4.76 -34.93 75.80
CA LYS A 437 -5.32 -34.17 76.94
C LYS A 437 -6.82 -33.90 76.81
N ALA A 438 -7.30 -33.58 75.60
CA ALA A 438 -8.72 -33.37 75.34
C ALA A 438 -9.55 -34.66 75.51
N LYS A 439 -8.97 -35.85 75.28
CA LYS A 439 -9.62 -37.13 75.57
C LYS A 439 -9.66 -37.42 77.07
N GLU A 440 -8.57 -37.17 77.80
CA GLU A 440 -8.49 -37.35 79.26
C GLU A 440 -9.53 -36.45 79.97
N ASN A 441 -9.54 -35.15 79.66
CA ASN A 441 -10.52 -34.21 80.18
C ASN A 441 -11.97 -34.60 79.85
N ARG A 442 -12.20 -35.22 78.67
CA ARG A 442 -13.53 -35.68 78.26
C ARG A 442 -13.97 -36.94 78.99
N ALA A 443 -13.05 -37.87 79.29
CA ALA A 443 -13.34 -39.04 80.13
C ALA A 443 -13.68 -38.61 81.56
N GLN A 444 -12.88 -37.73 82.16
CA GLN A 444 -13.11 -37.20 83.50
C GLN A 444 -14.41 -36.37 83.59
N SER A 445 -14.75 -35.62 82.54
CA SER A 445 -16.03 -34.92 82.40
C SER A 445 -17.22 -35.88 82.29
N GLN A 446 -17.10 -36.98 81.53
CA GLN A 446 -18.14 -38.02 81.46
C GLN A 446 -18.33 -38.77 82.79
N GLU A 447 -17.27 -39.01 83.55
CA GLU A 447 -17.35 -39.61 84.88
C GLU A 447 -18.02 -38.67 85.90
N ASN A 448 -17.67 -37.38 85.87
CA ASN A 448 -18.37 -36.34 86.64
C ASN A 448 -19.86 -36.25 86.24
N LEU A 449 -20.20 -36.34 84.95
CA LEU A 449 -21.60 -36.39 84.50
C LEU A 449 -22.34 -37.65 84.98
N LYS A 450 -21.70 -38.82 84.96
CA LYS A 450 -22.28 -40.06 85.52
C LYS A 450 -22.56 -39.93 87.02
N ASN A 451 -21.63 -39.34 87.77
CA ASN A 451 -21.81 -39.10 89.21
C ASN A 451 -22.95 -38.10 89.47
N LEU A 452 -23.07 -37.06 88.63
CA LEU A 452 -24.18 -36.11 88.68
C LEU A 452 -25.53 -36.80 88.38
N PHE A 453 -25.60 -37.62 87.33
CA PHE A 453 -26.81 -38.36 86.95
C PHE A 453 -27.21 -39.42 87.98
N ASN A 454 -26.26 -40.15 88.58
CA ASN A 454 -26.55 -41.12 89.64
C ASN A 454 -27.13 -40.44 90.90
N ASN A 455 -26.64 -39.25 91.24
CA ASN A 455 -27.21 -38.45 92.33
C ASN A 455 -28.59 -37.87 91.95
N ALA A 456 -28.79 -37.45 90.70
CA ALA A 456 -30.08 -36.99 90.21
C ALA A 456 -31.15 -38.11 90.19
N LEU A 457 -30.82 -39.32 89.73
CA LEU A 457 -31.74 -40.46 89.73
C LEU A 457 -32.15 -40.91 91.14
N LYS A 458 -31.22 -40.86 92.12
CA LYS A 458 -31.58 -41.09 93.53
C LYS A 458 -32.61 -40.09 94.04
N ASN A 459 -32.50 -38.82 93.62
CA ASN A 459 -33.42 -37.77 94.03
C ASN A 459 -34.75 -37.77 93.25
N SER A 460 -34.81 -38.40 92.06
CA SER A 460 -36.00 -38.40 91.20
C SER A 460 -36.92 -39.62 91.35
N GLN A 461 -36.69 -40.52 92.32
CA GLN A 461 -37.58 -41.65 92.62
C GLN A 461 -38.71 -41.29 93.61
N HIS A 462 -39.07 -40.01 93.71
CA HIS A 462 -40.25 -39.52 94.44
C HIS A 462 -41.08 -38.58 93.53
N LYS A 463 -42.39 -38.87 93.39
CA LYS A 463 -43.39 -38.27 92.47
C LYS A 463 -43.16 -38.71 90.99
N VAL A 464 -43.87 -39.67 90.36
CA VAL A 464 -45.24 -40.26 90.43
C VAL A 464 -46.29 -39.54 89.56
N ASN A 465 -46.66 -40.19 88.43
CA ASN A 465 -47.89 -40.11 87.60
C ASN A 465 -48.24 -38.74 86.96
N THR A 466 -48.80 -38.58 85.74
CA THR A 466 -49.41 -39.45 84.68
C THR A 466 -49.42 -38.63 83.34
N SER A 467 -49.85 -39.03 82.13
CA SER A 467 -50.49 -40.22 81.50
C SER A 467 -50.17 -40.28 79.97
N THR A 468 -50.94 -41.03 79.16
CA THR A 468 -50.75 -41.38 77.73
C THR A 468 -52.12 -41.73 77.07
N PRO A 469 -52.25 -42.11 75.76
CA PRO A 469 -51.62 -41.64 74.50
C PRO A 469 -52.62 -41.47 73.29
N LYS A 470 -52.22 -40.88 72.14
CA LYS A 470 -52.29 -41.50 70.77
C LYS A 470 -51.93 -40.62 69.53
N GLU A 471 -51.60 -41.38 68.49
CA GLU A 471 -51.42 -41.23 67.01
C GLU A 471 -52.53 -40.46 66.22
N ALA A 472 -52.44 -40.09 64.91
CA ALA A 472 -51.32 -39.90 63.94
C ALA A 472 -51.80 -39.36 62.53
N THR A 473 -50.84 -38.99 61.66
CA THR A 473 -50.82 -39.08 60.15
C THR A 473 -51.66 -38.21 59.17
N THR A 474 -50.93 -37.58 58.22
CA THR A 474 -51.13 -37.41 56.73
C THR A 474 -52.20 -36.51 56.07
N SER A 475 -51.71 -35.61 55.19
CA SER A 475 -52.33 -35.04 53.94
C SER A 475 -51.22 -34.24 53.18
N THR A 476 -51.09 -33.99 51.84
CA THR A 476 -51.81 -34.23 50.55
C THR A 476 -53.04 -33.37 50.22
N SER A 477 -53.23 -32.79 49.01
CA SER A 477 -52.38 -32.63 47.78
C SER A 477 -53.07 -31.71 46.73
N ALA A 478 -52.31 -31.11 45.79
CA ALA A 478 -52.81 -30.34 44.62
C ALA A 478 -53.62 -29.06 44.97
N GLU A 479 -54.04 -28.13 44.10
CA GLU A 479 -53.90 -27.86 42.65
C GLU A 479 -54.09 -26.31 42.46
N ALA A 480 -54.02 -25.60 41.32
CA ALA A 480 -53.94 -25.91 39.88
C ALA A 480 -53.25 -24.75 39.08
N THR A 481 -53.49 -24.67 37.77
CA THR A 481 -53.04 -23.60 36.85
C THR A 481 -54.19 -22.67 36.41
N THR A 482 -53.90 -21.46 35.94
CA THR A 482 -54.36 -20.98 34.60
C THR A 482 -53.72 -19.64 34.18
N LYS A 483 -53.43 -19.54 32.87
CA LYS A 483 -53.57 -18.39 31.93
C LYS A 483 -53.54 -16.96 32.50
N GLU A 484 -52.79 -16.04 31.91
CA GLU A 484 -52.88 -15.69 30.46
C GLU A 484 -51.59 -15.88 29.65
#